data_AF-A0A832XI30-F1
#
_entry.id   AF-A0A832XI30-F1
#
_cell.length_a   1.000
_cell.length_b   1.000
_cell.length_c   1.000
_cell.angle_alpha   90.00
_cell.angle_beta   90.00
_cell.angle_gamma   90.00
#
_symmetry.space_group_name_H-M   'P 1'
#
loop_
_entity.id
_entity.type
_entity.pdbx_description
1 polymer ?
#
loop_
_entity_poly.entity_id
_entity_poly.type
_entity_poly.pdbx_seq_one_letter_code
_entity_poly.pdbx_strand_id
1 'polypeptide(L)'
;MILTTFFTFLSKNQSIEILMLGAMSLLATVRITAYYSESLSQDLAKVIPLALLAIFLLDANYFSVENSIQALTTLATFSRTIVYYLGFVVTLEFALRLLHVIFGEPEKIEAS
;
A
#
# COMPACT_ATOMS: atom_id res chain seq x y z
N MET A 1 3.36 -1.44 4.99
CA MET A 1 4.05 -0.98 6.23
C MET A 1 4.43 0.49 6.11
N ILE A 2 5.30 0.90 5.18
CA ILE A 2 5.66 2.34 5.02
C ILE A 2 4.44 3.24 4.74
N LEU A 3 3.54 2.83 3.85
CA LEU A 3 2.36 3.60 3.45
C LEU A 3 1.34 3.78 4.59
N THR A 4 1.20 2.77 5.45
CA THR A 4 0.32 2.82 6.62
C THR A 4 0.82 3.84 7.63
N THR A 5 2.13 3.89 7.86
CA THR A 5 2.77 4.91 8.70
C THR A 5 2.48 6.32 8.18
N PHE A 6 2.57 6.53 6.86
CA PHE A 6 2.23 7.82 6.25
C PHE A 6 0.75 8.18 6.39
N PHE A 7 -0.18 7.24 6.22
CA PHE A 7 -1.62 7.49 6.39
C PHE A 7 -2.00 7.81 7.84
N THR A 8 -1.41 7.11 8.82
CA THR A 8 -1.57 7.44 10.25
C THR A 8 -1.07 8.84 10.56
N PHE A 9 -0.01 9.27 9.87
CA PHE A 9 0.55 10.61 9.97
C PHE A 9 -0.31 11.70 9.34
N LEU A 10 -1.39 11.35 8.65
CA LEU A 10 -2.12 12.23 7.75
C LEU A 10 -3.53 12.54 8.18
N SER A 11 -3.98 11.91 9.26
CA SER A 11 -5.37 11.88 9.64
C SER A 11 -5.66 12.64 10.91
N LYS A 12 -6.61 13.57 10.81
CA LYS A 12 -7.12 14.36 11.92
C LYS A 12 -8.43 13.67 12.25
N ASN A 13 -8.44 13.01 13.40
CA ASN A 13 -9.66 12.48 13.99
C ASN A 13 -10.37 11.36 13.18
N GLN A 14 -9.69 10.65 12.28
CA GLN A 14 -10.24 9.38 11.77
C GLN A 14 -9.66 8.18 12.51
N SER A 15 -10.53 7.21 12.76
CA SER A 15 -10.16 5.91 13.30
C SER A 15 -9.02 5.32 12.48
N ILE A 16 -7.94 4.93 13.15
CA ILE A 16 -6.73 4.37 12.54
C ILE A 16 -7.05 3.18 11.60
N GLU A 17 -8.15 2.48 11.86
CA GLU A 17 -8.69 1.41 11.02
C GLU A 17 -8.98 1.85 9.58
N ILE A 18 -9.58 3.03 9.38
CA ILE A 18 -9.91 3.55 8.04
C ILE A 18 -8.64 3.88 7.26
N LEU A 19 -7.62 4.39 7.96
CA LEU A 19 -6.32 4.70 7.38
C LEU A 19 -5.55 3.45 6.98
N MET A 20 -5.59 2.43 7.84
CA MET A 20 -5.01 1.13 7.53
C MET A 20 -5.73 0.46 6.35
N LEU A 21 -7.06 0.53 6.29
CA LEU A 21 -7.86 0.05 5.16
C LEU A 21 -7.50 0.79 3.86
N GLY A 22 -7.41 2.12 3.89
CA GLY A 22 -7.02 2.92 2.74
C GLY A 22 -5.63 2.57 2.22
N ALA A 23 -4.65 2.46 3.12
CA ALA A 23 -3.29 2.04 2.78
C ALA A 23 -3.24 0.63 2.17
N MET A 24 -4.03 -0.31 2.70
CA MET A 24 -4.06 -1.69 2.20
C MET A 24 -4.81 -1.82 0.86
N SER A 25 -5.90 -1.07 0.68
CA SER A 25 -6.61 -0.98 -0.59
C SER A 25 -5.71 -0.44 -1.70
N LEU A 26 -4.95 0.62 -1.42
CA LEU A 26 -4.00 1.18 -2.37
C LEU A 26 -2.89 0.17 -2.71
N LEU A 27 -2.33 -0.50 -1.70
CA LEU A 27 -1.30 -1.52 -1.91
C LEU A 27 -1.80 -2.69 -2.76
N ALA A 28 -3.02 -3.18 -2.49
CA ALA A 28 -3.65 -4.25 -3.26
C ALA A 28 -3.92 -3.81 -4.70
N THR A 29 -4.40 -2.57 -4.90
CA THR A 29 -4.65 -2.00 -6.23
C THR A 29 -3.37 -1.96 -7.06
N VAL A 30 -2.27 -1.42 -6.51
CA VAL A 30 -0.97 -1.36 -7.22
C VAL A 30 -0.50 -2.76 -7.60
N ARG A 31 -0.60 -3.74 -6.68
CA ARG A 31 -0.23 -5.13 -6.92
C ARG A 31 -1.03 -5.76 -8.04
N ILE A 32 -2.36 -5.64 -8.00
CA ILE A 32 -3.24 -6.16 -9.04
C ILE A 32 -2.89 -5.50 -10.38
N THR A 33 -2.77 -4.18 -10.44
CA THR A 33 -2.46 -3.46 -11.68
C THR A 33 -1.10 -3.84 -12.27
N ALA A 34 -0.11 -4.23 -11.46
CA ALA A 34 1.18 -4.70 -11.94
C ALA A 34 1.07 -5.99 -12.77
N TYR A 35 0.08 -6.85 -12.50
CA TYR A 35 -0.16 -8.06 -13.29
C TYR A 35 -0.98 -7.79 -14.57
N TYR A 36 -1.67 -6.64 -14.66
CA TYR A 36 -2.41 -6.23 -15.87
C TYR A 36 -1.56 -5.39 -16.82
N SER A 37 -0.80 -4.44 -16.29
CA SER A 37 0.02 -3.51 -17.07
C SER A 37 1.13 -2.94 -16.20
N GLU A 38 2.37 -3.27 -16.55
CA GLU A 38 3.56 -2.78 -15.84
C GLU A 38 3.64 -1.23 -15.88
N SER A 39 3.28 -0.62 -17.01
CA SER A 39 3.27 0.84 -17.16
C SER A 39 2.24 1.50 -16.23
N LEU A 40 1.06 0.90 -16.05
CA LEU A 40 0.06 1.41 -15.11
C LEU A 40 0.53 1.34 -13.66
N SER A 41 1.18 0.23 -13.26
CA SER A 41 1.76 0.12 -11.91
C SER A 41 2.88 1.14 -11.68
N GLN A 42 3.71 1.42 -12.70
CA GLN A 42 4.74 2.45 -12.61
C GLN A 42 4.14 3.84 -12.44
N ASP A 43 3.06 4.15 -13.15
CA ASP A 43 2.40 5.45 -13.02
C ASP A 43 1.71 5.61 -11.67
N LEU A 44 1.07 4.56 -11.15
CA LEU A 44 0.51 4.57 -9.79
C LEU A 44 1.58 4.73 -8.71
N ALA A 45 2.74 4.07 -8.86
CA ALA A 45 3.85 4.19 -7.91
C ALA A 45 4.40 5.63 -7.84
N LYS A 46 4.36 6.38 -8.95
CA LYS A 46 4.77 7.81 -8.99
C LYS A 46 3.77 8.73 -8.27
N VAL A 47 2.49 8.37 -8.26
CA VAL A 47 1.43 9.18 -7.62
C VAL A 47 1.50 9.10 -6.09
N ILE A 48 1.99 7.99 -5.51
CA ILE A 48 2.10 7.82 -4.05
C ILE A 48 2.97 8.88 -3.37
N PRO A 49 4.25 9.09 -3.74
CA PRO A 49 5.08 10.12 -3.12
C PRO A 49 4.53 11.53 -3.36
N LEU A 50 3.89 11.77 -4.50
CA LEU A 50 3.25 13.06 -4.81
C LEU A 50 2.04 13.32 -3.92
N ALA A 51 1.20 12.31 -3.68
CA ALA A 51 0.05 12.43 -2.78
C ALA A 51 0.51 12.71 -1.34
N LEU A 52 1.57 12.04 -0.88
CA LEU A 52 2.17 12.31 0.43
C LEU A 52 2.71 13.73 0.54
N LEU A 53 3.38 14.22 -0.52
CA LEU A 53 3.86 15.60 -0.58
C LEU A 53 2.72 16.62 -0.57
N ALA A 54 1.65 16.38 -1.32
CA ALA A 54 0.47 17.24 -1.34
C ALA A 54 -0.14 17.38 0.05
N ILE A 55 -0.21 16.27 0.80
CA ILE A 55 -0.85 16.29 2.11
C ILE A 55 0.08 16.89 3.17
N PHE A 56 1.40 16.71 3.04
CA PHE A 56 2.38 17.47 3.81
C PHE A 56 2.24 18.99 3.65
N LEU A 57 2.05 19.46 2.40
CA LEU A 57 1.90 20.89 2.11
C LEU A 57 0.58 21.48 2.62
N LEU A 58 -0.48 20.67 2.69
CA LEU A 58 -1.81 21.11 3.14
C LEU A 58 -1.92 21.26 4.67
N ASP A 59 -1.16 20.48 5.45
CA ASP A 59 -1.17 20.58 6.92
C ASP A 59 0.22 20.29 7.52
N ALA A 60 1.11 21.28 7.45
CA ALA A 60 2.49 21.17 7.92
C ALA A 60 2.62 20.94 9.45
N ASN A 61 1.56 21.18 10.23
CA ASN A 61 1.53 20.96 11.68
C ASN A 61 1.45 19.47 12.07
N TYR A 62 1.25 18.57 11.11
CA TYR A 62 1.31 17.13 11.37
C TYR A 62 2.71 16.64 11.74
N PHE A 63 3.76 17.24 11.18
CA PHE A 63 5.14 16.81 11.39
C PHE A 63 5.75 17.41 12.66
N SER A 64 5.12 17.13 13.81
CA SER A 64 5.76 17.27 15.12
C SER A 64 6.50 15.98 15.44
N VAL A 65 7.75 16.09 15.90
CA VAL A 65 8.57 14.93 16.33
C VAL A 65 7.84 14.13 17.41
N GLU A 66 7.12 14.82 18.29
CA GLU A 66 6.37 14.25 19.40
C GLU A 66 5.13 13.47 18.91
N ASN A 67 4.38 14.04 17.96
CA ASN A 67 3.25 13.39 17.31
C ASN A 67 3.69 12.18 16.47
N SER A 68 4.89 12.25 15.88
CA SER A 68 5.49 11.16 15.11
C SER A 68 5.79 9.95 15.98
N ILE A 69 6.39 10.18 17.14
CA ILE A 69 6.73 9.14 18.13
C ILE A 69 5.45 8.55 18.73
N GLN A 70 4.44 9.37 19.02
CA GLN A 70 3.13 8.88 19.47
C GLN A 70 2.41 8.06 18.39
N ALA A 71 2.48 8.45 17.11
CA ALA A 71 1.91 7.68 16.01
C ALA A 71 2.59 6.30 15.86
N LEU A 72 3.92 6.24 15.99
CA LEU A 72 4.70 5.00 15.95
C LEU A 72 4.35 4.04 17.10
N THR A 73 4.24 4.56 18.33
CA THR A 73 3.84 3.75 19.49
C THR A 73 2.39 3.28 19.39
N THR A 74 1.50 4.13 18.87
CA THR A 74 0.10 3.76 18.60
C THR A 74 0.01 2.66 17.55
N LEU A 75 0.80 2.73 16.46
CA LEU A 75 0.89 1.69 15.44
C LEU A 75 1.33 0.33 16.00
N ALA A 76 2.27 0.32 16.96
CA ALA A 76 2.73 -0.90 17.61
C ALA A 76 1.60 -1.62 18.38
N THR A 77 0.66 -0.87 18.96
CA THR A 77 -0.54 -1.42 19.63
C THR A 77 -1.45 -2.19 18.66
N PHE A 78 -1.45 -1.84 17.37
CA PHE A 78 -2.22 -2.52 16.32
C PHE A 78 -1.45 -3.65 15.61
N SER A 79 -0.38 -4.17 16.23
CA SER A 79 0.45 -5.26 15.68
C SER A 79 -0.34 -6.48 15.19
N ARG A 80 -1.43 -6.85 15.89
CA ARG A 80 -2.29 -7.97 15.47
C ARG A 80 -2.99 -7.69 14.13
N THR A 81 -3.55 -6.48 13.97
CA THR A 81 -4.19 -6.04 12.72
C THR A 81 -3.17 -5.95 11.58
N ILE A 82 -1.96 -5.49 11.88
CA ILE A 82 -0.82 -5.47 10.96
C ILE A 82 -0.53 -6.89 10.44
N VAL A 83 -0.47 -7.89 11.33
CA VAL A 83 -0.21 -9.29 10.94
C VAL A 83 -1.32 -9.83 10.04
N TYR A 84 -2.59 -9.54 10.33
CA TYR A 84 -3.71 -9.94 9.46
C TYR A 84 -3.60 -9.34 8.05
N TYR A 85 -3.32 -8.05 7.94
CA TYR A 85 -3.14 -7.42 6.63
C TYR A 85 -1.90 -7.94 5.89
N LEU A 86 -0.83 -8.26 6.61
CA LEU A 86 0.37 -8.87 6.00
C LEU A 86 0.06 -10.27 5.45
N GLY A 87 -0.67 -11.09 6.22
CA GLY A 87 -1.16 -12.40 5.76
C GLY A 87 -2.09 -12.28 4.54
N PHE A 88 -2.97 -11.28 4.53
CA PHE A 88 -3.81 -10.98 3.38
C PHE A 88 -2.99 -10.64 2.12
N VAL A 89 -2.00 -9.75 2.24
CA VAL A 89 -1.12 -9.37 1.12
C VAL A 89 -0.34 -10.56 0.57
N VAL A 90 0.19 -11.42 1.45
CA VAL A 90 0.87 -12.66 1.04
C VAL A 90 -0.06 -13.59 0.29
N THR A 91 -1.29 -13.75 0.78
CA THR A 91 -2.32 -14.60 0.14
C THR A 91 -2.72 -14.04 -1.21
N LEU A 92 -2.93 -12.72 -1.30
CA LEU A 92 -3.27 -12.00 -2.54
C LEU A 92 -2.14 -12.15 -3.57
N GLU A 93 -0.90 -11.98 -3.16
CA GLU A 93 0.27 -12.19 -4.04
C GLU A 93 0.31 -13.61 -4.59
N PHE A 94 0.05 -14.60 -3.73
CA PHE A 94 0.06 -16.00 -4.14
C PHE A 94 -1.10 -16.31 -5.10
N ALA A 95 -2.30 -15.76 -4.84
CA ALA A 95 -3.45 -15.89 -5.72
C ALA A 95 -3.21 -15.25 -7.09
N LEU A 96 -2.64 -14.04 -7.13
CA LEU A 96 -2.29 -13.36 -8.37
C LEU A 96 -1.21 -14.11 -9.15
N ARG A 97 -0.20 -14.66 -8.46
CA ARG A 97 0.82 -15.49 -9.09
C ARG A 97 0.24 -16.76 -9.69
N LEU A 98 -0.67 -17.45 -8.99
CA LEU A 98 -1.35 -18.63 -9.51
C LEU A 98 -2.20 -18.28 -10.74
N LEU A 99 -2.96 -17.18 -10.69
CA LEU A 99 -3.72 -16.71 -11.84
C LEU A 99 -2.82 -16.41 -13.03
N HIS A 100 -1.69 -15.73 -12.82
CA HIS A 100 -0.72 -15.46 -13.87
C HIS A 100 -0.06 -16.73 -14.42
N VAL A 101 0.20 -17.76 -13.60
CA VAL A 101 0.72 -19.04 -14.08
C VAL A 101 -0.32 -19.82 -14.90
N ILE A 102 -1.60 -19.72 -14.55
CA ILE A 102 -2.70 -20.42 -15.25
C ILE A 102 -3.10 -19.71 -16.55
N PHE A 103 -3.16 -18.37 -16.53
CA PHE A 103 -3.59 -17.55 -17.67
C PHE A 103 -2.43 -16.93 -18.47
N GLY A 104 -1.20 -17.00 -17.96
CA GLY A 104 -0.01 -16.60 -18.69
C GLY A 104 0.13 -17.52 -19.89
N GLU A 105 -0.22 -17.00 -21.08
CA GLU A 105 -0.09 -17.73 -22.33
C GLU A 105 1.33 -18.33 -22.41
N PRO A 106 1.47 -19.58 -22.91
CA PRO A 106 2.78 -20.10 -23.23
C PRO A 106 3.40 -19.14 -24.23
N GLU A 107 4.47 -18.48 -23.80
CA GLU A 107 5.37 -17.73 -24.66
C GLU A 107 5.57 -18.57 -25.93
N LYS A 108 5.09 -18.05 -27.06
CA LYS A 108 5.21 -18.72 -28.35
C LYS A 108 6.69 -18.98 -28.60
N ILE A 109 7.12 -20.21 -28.34
CA ILE A 109 8.29 -20.79 -28.98
C ILE A 109 7.87 -21.07 -30.44
N GLU A 110 7.85 -20.02 -31.26
CA GLU A 110 7.92 -20.10 -32.71
C GLU A 110 9.18 -19.30 -33.08
N ALA A 111 10.37 -19.93 -33.14
CA ALA A 111 10.83 -20.71 -34.29
C ALA A 111 10.60 -19.98 -35.62
N SER A 112 11.55 -19.14 -36.05
CA SER A 112 12.33 -19.33 -37.29
C SER A 112 13.31 -18.20 -37.53
#